data_AF-A0A6A5HN67-F1
#
_entry.id   AF-A0A6A5HN67-F1
#
_cell.length_a   1.000
_cell.length_b   1.000
_cell.length_c   1.000
_cell.angle_alpha   90.00
_cell.angle_beta   90.00
_cell.angle_gamma   90.00
#
_symmetry.space_group_name_H-M   'P 1'
#
loop_
_entity.id
_entity.type
_entity.pdbx_description
1 polymer ?
#
loop_
_entity_poly.entity_id
_entity_poly.type
_entity_poly.pdbx_seq_one_letter_code
_entity_poly.pdbx_strand_id
1 'polypeptide(L)'
;MIDSRSFPLKKLEITQEESINVDHPVVHTTENVILQFNQPYEPMNGIEKLQREKLTIRNIMTRNVDAVKIIKDWKKNGRKIGTEYFLCFSFDLWIEGMLKDLKREFNEFQNDLEGINVRFLNKQPRFLIPINPISKIIIFGTEIQSKDGTVYQLVLKVVSTDE
;
A
#
# COMPACT_ATOMS: atom_id res chain seq x y z
N MET A 1 -3.54 0.31 -29.53
CA MET A 1 -2.62 1.47 -29.41
C MET A 1 -3.42 2.63 -28.86
N ILE A 2 -3.00 3.25 -27.74
CA ILE A 2 -3.71 4.38 -27.12
C ILE A 2 -3.25 5.69 -27.79
N ASP A 3 -4.16 6.64 -28.03
CA ASP A 3 -3.82 7.94 -28.60
C ASP A 3 -2.89 8.73 -27.67
N SER A 4 -1.78 9.23 -28.21
CA SER A 4 -0.80 10.07 -27.49
C SER A 4 -1.41 11.31 -26.83
N ARG A 5 -2.53 11.83 -27.37
CA ARG A 5 -3.26 12.98 -26.81
C ARG A 5 -4.06 12.63 -25.55
N SER A 6 -4.22 11.34 -25.24
CA SER A 6 -4.90 10.87 -24.04
C SER A 6 -3.99 10.89 -22.80
N PHE A 7 -2.72 11.26 -22.95
CA PHE A 7 -1.77 11.34 -21.84
C PHE A 7 -1.70 12.76 -21.23
N PRO A 8 -1.52 12.87 -19.89
CA PRO A 8 -1.52 11.77 -18.93
C PRO A 8 -2.92 11.18 -18.76
N LEU A 9 -2.99 9.85 -18.62
CA LEU A 9 -4.25 9.15 -18.36
C LEU A 9 -4.80 9.59 -16.99
N LYS A 10 -6.12 9.77 -16.90
CA LYS A 10 -6.81 10.07 -15.63
C LYS A 10 -6.86 8.84 -14.70
N LYS A 11 -7.06 7.66 -15.28
CA LYS A 11 -7.12 6.38 -14.56
C LYS A 11 -6.50 5.27 -15.40
N LEU A 12 -5.67 4.45 -14.77
CA LEU A 12 -5.14 3.22 -15.31
C LEU A 12 -5.44 2.08 -14.33
N GLU A 13 -6.05 1.02 -14.83
CA GLU A 13 -6.34 -0.19 -14.05
C GLU A 13 -5.60 -1.35 -14.71
N ILE A 14 -4.68 -1.96 -13.97
CA ILE A 14 -3.88 -3.09 -14.43
C ILE A 14 -4.30 -4.30 -13.63
N THR A 15 -4.93 -5.24 -14.32
CA THR A 15 -5.31 -6.53 -13.76
C THR A 15 -4.21 -7.53 -14.10
N GLN A 16 -3.69 -8.22 -13.09
CA GLN A 16 -2.65 -9.21 -13.29
C GLN A 16 -3.22 -10.46 -13.96
N GLU A 17 -2.73 -10.77 -15.15
CA GLU A 17 -2.89 -12.08 -15.78
C GLU A 17 -1.58 -12.89 -15.73
N GLU A 18 -0.41 -12.22 -15.71
CA GLU A 18 0.93 -12.81 -15.61
C GLU A 18 1.86 -11.93 -14.75
N SER A 19 3.10 -12.34 -14.50
CA SER A 19 4.08 -11.50 -13.80
C SER A 19 4.39 -10.23 -14.59
N ILE A 20 3.99 -9.06 -14.07
CA ILE A 20 4.22 -7.75 -14.71
C ILE A 20 5.25 -6.97 -13.89
N ASN A 21 6.21 -6.35 -14.57
CA ASN A 21 7.00 -5.28 -13.98
C ASN A 21 6.22 -3.98 -14.07
N VAL A 22 5.75 -3.46 -12.94
CA VAL A 22 4.89 -2.27 -12.89
C VAL A 22 5.68 -0.96 -12.96
N ASP A 23 7.02 -1.01 -12.94
CA ASP A 23 7.89 0.14 -13.10
C ASP A 23 7.98 0.57 -14.58
N HIS A 24 6.86 1.06 -15.12
CA HIS A 24 6.72 1.53 -16.49
C HIS A 24 6.35 3.02 -16.53
N PRO A 25 6.86 3.84 -17.47
CA PRO A 25 6.59 5.28 -17.52
C PRO A 25 5.10 5.67 -17.42
N VAL A 26 4.21 4.92 -18.07
CA VAL A 26 2.75 5.17 -18.01
C VAL A 26 2.18 5.07 -16.59
N VAL A 27 2.74 4.17 -15.77
CA VAL A 27 2.32 3.99 -14.38
C VAL A 27 2.75 5.20 -13.56
N HIS A 28 3.85 5.87 -13.90
CA HIS A 28 4.30 7.07 -13.19
C HIS A 28 3.53 8.33 -13.61
N THR A 29 3.15 8.46 -14.89
CA THR A 29 2.49 9.67 -15.40
C THR A 29 0.98 9.71 -15.19
N THR A 30 0.34 8.55 -14.99
CA THR A 30 -1.12 8.48 -14.79
C THR A 30 -1.52 9.13 -13.46
N GLU A 31 -2.66 9.81 -13.39
CA GLU A 31 -3.14 10.42 -12.14
C GLU A 31 -3.56 9.38 -11.09
N ASN A 32 -4.39 8.40 -11.48
CA ASN A 32 -4.87 7.34 -10.59
C ASN A 32 -4.51 5.96 -11.15
N VAL A 33 -3.68 5.19 -10.44
CA VAL A 33 -3.33 3.82 -10.81
C VAL A 33 -3.94 2.84 -9.81
N ILE A 34 -4.62 1.84 -10.33
CA ILE A 34 -5.14 0.70 -9.59
C ILE A 34 -4.44 -0.55 -10.10
N LEU A 35 -3.78 -1.27 -9.21
CA LEU A 35 -3.24 -2.60 -9.48
C LEU A 35 -4.21 -3.63 -8.90
N GLN A 36 -4.54 -4.69 -9.63
CA GLN A 36 -5.45 -5.72 -9.15
C GLN A 36 -4.85 -7.11 -9.38
N PHE A 37 -4.89 -7.94 -8.35
CA PHE A 37 -4.49 -9.34 -8.41
C PHE A 37 -5.68 -10.25 -8.73
N ASN A 38 -5.46 -11.28 -9.54
CA ASN A 38 -6.47 -12.31 -9.83
C ASN A 38 -6.12 -13.68 -9.27
N GLN A 39 -4.84 -13.93 -8.93
CA GLN A 39 -4.35 -15.22 -8.46
C GLN A 39 -3.43 -15.03 -7.25
N PRO A 40 -3.43 -15.95 -6.27
CA PRO A 40 -2.44 -15.95 -5.19
C PRO A 40 -1.06 -16.38 -5.72
N TYR A 41 0.00 -16.11 -4.97
CA TYR A 41 1.39 -16.51 -5.25
C TYR A 41 2.05 -15.89 -6.48
N GLU A 42 1.36 -15.00 -7.20
CA GLU A 42 1.90 -14.26 -8.34
C GLU A 42 2.21 -12.82 -7.92
N PRO A 43 3.46 -12.46 -7.59
CA PRO A 43 3.79 -11.09 -7.22
C PRO A 43 3.95 -10.18 -8.45
N MET A 44 3.62 -8.89 -8.29
CA MET A 44 4.04 -7.86 -9.24
C MET A 44 5.41 -7.32 -8.83
N ASN A 45 6.36 -7.35 -9.75
CA ASN A 45 7.71 -6.86 -9.50
C ASN A 45 7.77 -5.34 -9.60
N GLY A 46 8.52 -4.69 -8.69
CA GLY A 46 8.82 -3.26 -8.77
C GLY A 46 7.84 -2.34 -8.05
N ILE A 47 6.83 -2.87 -7.34
CA ILE A 47 5.90 -2.05 -6.53
C ILE A 47 6.65 -1.15 -5.56
N GLU A 48 7.70 -1.65 -4.91
CA GLU A 48 8.52 -0.91 -3.95
C GLU A 48 9.22 0.30 -4.57
N LYS A 49 9.53 0.23 -5.88
CA LYS A 49 10.25 1.28 -6.61
C LYS A 49 9.34 2.38 -7.15
N LEU A 50 8.02 2.14 -7.20
CA LEU A 50 7.05 3.12 -7.69
C LEU A 50 7.13 4.40 -6.85
N GLN A 51 7.40 5.55 -7.48
CA GLN A 51 7.51 6.85 -6.81
C GLN A 51 6.18 7.61 -6.75
N ARG A 52 5.06 6.89 -6.83
CA ARG A 52 3.72 7.49 -6.84
C ARG A 52 3.32 8.02 -5.47
N GLU A 53 2.62 9.14 -5.45
CA GLU A 53 2.06 9.68 -4.20
C GLU A 53 0.83 8.90 -3.76
N LYS A 54 0.02 8.40 -4.71
CA LYS A 54 -1.16 7.59 -4.43
C LYS A 54 -1.15 6.30 -5.24
N LEU A 55 -1.39 5.19 -4.54
CA LEU A 55 -1.52 3.88 -5.14
C LEU A 55 -2.60 3.07 -4.41
N THR A 56 -3.50 2.45 -5.18
CA THR A 56 -4.41 1.45 -4.64
C THR A 56 -4.09 0.11 -5.28
N ILE A 57 -3.94 -0.91 -4.44
CA ILE A 57 -3.75 -2.29 -4.86
C ILE A 57 -4.93 -3.10 -4.34
N ARG A 58 -5.64 -3.80 -5.22
CA ARG A 58 -6.88 -4.52 -4.93
C ARG A 58 -6.69 -6.02 -5.00
N ASN A 59 -7.58 -6.71 -4.28
CA ASN A 59 -7.71 -8.17 -4.25
C ASN A 59 -6.38 -8.87 -3.91
N ILE A 60 -5.60 -8.29 -3.01
CA ILE A 60 -4.35 -8.89 -2.55
C ILE A 60 -4.68 -10.20 -1.83
N MET A 61 -4.03 -11.27 -2.27
CA MET A 61 -4.08 -12.59 -1.65
C MET A 61 -2.68 -12.95 -1.13
N THR A 62 -2.49 -14.21 -0.80
CA THR A 62 -1.23 -14.75 -0.30
C THR A 62 -0.06 -14.46 -1.25
N ARG A 63 1.01 -13.86 -0.73
CA ARG A 63 2.30 -13.61 -1.41
C ARG A 63 2.26 -12.74 -2.67
N ASN A 64 1.18 -12.00 -2.92
CA ASN A 64 1.11 -11.06 -4.05
C ASN A 64 1.91 -9.78 -3.86
N VAL A 65 1.97 -9.28 -2.62
CA VAL A 65 2.63 -8.02 -2.26
C VAL A 65 3.50 -8.24 -1.03
N ASP A 66 4.65 -7.56 -0.99
CA ASP A 66 5.53 -7.53 0.18
C ASP A 66 5.56 -6.10 0.75
N ALA A 67 4.72 -5.84 1.75
CA ALA A 67 4.66 -4.54 2.41
C ALA A 67 5.95 -4.23 3.18
N VAL A 68 6.65 -5.24 3.70
CA VAL A 68 7.94 -5.07 4.38
C VAL A 68 8.96 -4.49 3.42
N LYS A 69 9.02 -5.03 2.19
CA LYS A 69 9.93 -4.53 1.14
C LYS A 69 9.62 -3.09 0.76
N ILE A 70 8.34 -2.72 0.61
CA ILE A 70 7.91 -1.34 0.35
C ILE A 70 8.40 -0.40 1.45
N ILE A 71 8.15 -0.74 2.72
CA ILE A 71 8.53 0.08 3.87
C ILE A 71 10.05 0.21 3.99
N LYS A 72 10.80 -0.89 3.80
CA LYS A 72 12.27 -0.87 3.81
C LYS A 72 12.83 0.03 2.69
N ASP A 73 12.23 0.00 1.50
CA ASP A 73 12.62 0.89 0.41
C ASP A 73 12.40 2.36 0.77
N TRP A 74 11.21 2.70 1.27
CA TRP A 74 10.87 4.07 1.69
C TRP A 74 11.79 4.57 2.82
N LYS A 75 12.12 3.69 3.78
CA LYS A 75 13.04 4.02 4.87
C LYS A 75 14.47 4.27 4.36
N LYS A 76 14.91 3.52 3.34
CA LYS A 76 16.25 3.63 2.75
C LYS A 76 16.39 4.86 1.84
N ASN A 77 15.40 5.10 0.98
CA ASN A 77 15.48 6.09 -0.10
C ASN A 77 14.77 7.40 0.24
N GLY A 78 14.07 7.45 1.37
CA GLY A 78 13.14 8.52 1.68
C GLY A 78 11.82 8.36 0.94
N ARG A 79 10.81 9.11 1.37
CA ARG A 79 9.52 9.16 0.68
C ARG A 79 8.86 10.52 0.88
N LYS A 80 8.15 10.99 -0.15
CA LYS A 80 7.42 12.27 -0.11
C LYS A 80 6.33 12.22 0.97
N ILE A 81 6.30 13.24 1.84
CA ILE A 81 5.19 13.47 2.77
C ILE A 81 3.87 13.59 1.99
N GLY A 82 2.81 12.98 2.53
CA GLY A 82 1.52 12.87 1.85
C GLY A 82 1.39 11.65 0.93
N THR A 83 2.43 10.82 0.79
CA THR A 83 2.29 9.54 0.08
C THR A 83 1.32 8.62 0.82
N GLU A 84 0.36 8.03 0.10
CA GLU A 84 -0.67 7.12 0.60
C GLU A 84 -0.79 5.87 -0.28
N TYR A 85 -0.47 4.70 0.30
CA TYR A 85 -0.67 3.41 -0.34
C TYR A 85 -1.79 2.65 0.38
N PHE A 86 -2.74 2.16 -0.40
CA PHE A 86 -3.91 1.42 0.07
C PHE A 86 -3.84 -0.01 -0.45
N LEU A 87 -3.53 -0.95 0.43
CA LEU A 87 -3.42 -2.37 0.11
C LEU A 87 -4.71 -3.08 0.55
N CYS A 88 -5.53 -3.50 -0.40
CA CYS A 88 -6.88 -4.01 -0.17
C CYS A 88 -6.95 -5.53 -0.33
N PHE A 89 -7.60 -6.19 0.62
CA PHE A 89 -7.75 -7.63 0.75
C PHE A 89 -9.23 -8.00 0.84
N SER A 90 -9.60 -9.10 0.18
CA SER A 90 -10.98 -9.61 0.18
C SER A 90 -11.31 -10.43 1.44
N PHE A 91 -10.29 -10.86 2.19
CA PHE A 91 -10.44 -11.70 3.39
C PHE A 91 -9.51 -11.21 4.52
N ASP A 92 -9.97 -11.32 5.75
CA ASP A 92 -9.26 -10.94 6.98
C ASP A 92 -7.96 -11.73 7.16
N LEU A 93 -8.02 -13.04 6.95
CA LEU A 93 -6.89 -13.97 6.93
C LEU A 93 -5.67 -13.43 6.16
N TRP A 94 -5.89 -12.77 5.01
CA TRP A 94 -4.79 -12.27 4.17
C TRP A 94 -4.13 -11.01 4.73
N ILE A 95 -4.92 -10.07 5.24
CA ILE A 95 -4.36 -8.90 5.92
C ILE A 95 -3.70 -9.29 7.24
N GLU A 96 -4.23 -10.29 7.97
CA GLU A 96 -3.59 -10.81 9.18
C GLU A 96 -2.20 -11.39 8.92
N GLY A 97 -2.03 -12.11 7.81
CA GLY A 97 -0.71 -12.58 7.36
C GLY A 97 0.26 -11.41 7.16
N MET A 98 -0.18 -10.38 6.43
CA MET A 98 0.61 -9.17 6.19
C MET A 98 0.99 -8.45 7.50
N LEU A 99 0.04 -8.30 8.43
CA LEU A 99 0.26 -7.64 9.72
C LEU A 99 1.20 -8.45 10.62
N LYS A 100 1.17 -9.79 10.57
CA LYS A 100 2.13 -10.66 11.27
C LYS A 100 3.54 -10.47 10.72
N ASP A 101 3.69 -10.36 9.41
CA ASP A 101 4.98 -10.09 8.77
C ASP A 101 5.52 -8.71 9.15
N LEU A 102 4.68 -7.68 9.13
CA LEU A 102 5.06 -6.34 9.61
C LEU A 102 5.44 -6.35 11.09
N LYS A 103 4.67 -7.04 11.93
CA LYS A 103 4.97 -7.16 13.36
C LYS A 103 6.31 -7.84 13.61
N ARG A 104 6.65 -8.87 12.85
CA ARG A 104 7.94 -9.56 12.98
C ARG A 104 9.12 -8.63 12.65
N GLU A 105 8.95 -7.76 11.67
CA GLU A 105 10.03 -6.91 11.14
C GLU A 105 10.14 -5.54 11.80
N PHE A 106 9.05 -5.01 12.34
CA PHE A 106 8.94 -3.63 12.86
C PHE A 106 8.32 -3.58 14.25
N ASN A 107 8.49 -4.63 15.06
CA ASN A 107 7.86 -4.74 16.38
C ASN A 107 8.18 -3.54 17.30
N GLU A 108 9.40 -3.00 17.19
CA GLU A 108 9.90 -1.87 17.96
C GLU A 108 9.18 -0.54 17.65
N PHE A 109 8.47 -0.45 16.52
CA PHE A 109 7.75 0.75 16.09
C PHE A 109 6.24 0.67 16.33
N GLN A 110 5.78 -0.26 17.17
CA GLN A 110 4.36 -0.32 17.53
C GLN A 110 3.90 0.98 18.21
N ASN A 111 2.70 1.42 17.85
CA ASN A 111 2.13 2.66 18.35
C ASN A 111 0.60 2.60 18.30
N ASP A 112 -0.09 3.18 19.27
CA ASP A 112 -1.56 3.17 19.29
C ASP A 112 -2.20 4.17 18.33
N LEU A 113 -1.40 5.05 17.72
CA LEU A 113 -1.80 6.08 16.78
C LEU A 113 -2.88 7.00 17.39
N GLU A 114 -2.63 7.46 18.62
CA GLU A 114 -3.52 8.38 19.34
C GLU A 114 -3.82 9.63 18.48
N GLY A 115 -5.07 10.07 18.47
CA GLY A 115 -5.53 11.22 17.68
C GLY A 115 -5.95 10.89 16.24
N ILE A 116 -5.65 9.70 15.71
CA ILE A 116 -6.16 9.29 14.40
C ILE A 116 -7.60 8.77 14.53
N ASN A 117 -8.56 9.54 13.99
CA ASN A 117 -9.98 9.19 14.02
C ASN A 117 -10.38 8.26 12.86
N VAL A 118 -10.00 6.98 12.95
CA VAL A 118 -10.41 5.93 12.02
C VAL A 118 -10.81 4.66 12.76
N ARG A 119 -11.62 3.80 12.12
CA ARG A 119 -11.97 2.49 12.67
C ARG A 119 -10.84 1.49 12.37
N PHE A 120 -9.96 1.28 13.34
CA PHE A 120 -8.90 0.28 13.22
C PHE A 120 -9.44 -1.15 13.25
N LEU A 121 -8.70 -2.09 12.65
CA LEU A 121 -8.92 -3.52 12.90
C LEU A 121 -8.59 -3.85 14.35
N ASN A 122 -9.57 -4.45 15.03
CA ASN A 122 -9.48 -4.72 16.46
C ASN A 122 -8.33 -5.69 16.76
N LYS A 123 -7.56 -5.41 17.83
CA LYS A 123 -6.42 -6.21 18.31
C LYS A 123 -5.26 -6.39 17.31
N GLN A 124 -5.27 -5.70 16.17
CA GLN A 124 -4.19 -5.76 15.19
C GLN A 124 -3.11 -4.72 15.50
N PRO A 125 -1.83 -5.01 15.19
CA PRO A 125 -0.75 -4.08 15.42
C PRO A 125 -0.87 -2.86 14.50
N ARG A 126 -0.36 -1.75 15.00
CA ARG A 126 -0.30 -0.45 14.35
C ARG A 126 1.12 0.06 14.53
N PHE A 127 1.63 0.81 13.56
CA PHE A 127 3.03 1.20 13.56
C PHE A 127 3.19 2.68 13.22
N LEU A 128 4.20 3.28 13.85
CA LEU A 128 4.71 4.60 13.55
C LEU A 128 6.22 4.48 13.30
N ILE A 129 6.62 4.35 12.03
CA ILE A 129 8.00 4.04 11.64
C ILE A 129 8.70 5.32 11.15
N PRO A 130 9.76 5.81 11.82
CA PRO A 130 10.55 6.93 11.31
C PRO A 130 11.24 6.59 9.98
N ILE A 131 11.13 7.50 9.00
CA ILE A 131 11.93 7.46 7.77
C ILE A 131 13.20 8.28 7.97
N ASN A 132 13.03 9.54 8.40
CA ASN A 132 14.08 10.52 8.63
C ASN A 132 13.58 11.52 9.71
N PRO A 133 14.38 12.52 10.13
CA PRO A 133 13.98 13.44 11.21
C PRO A 133 12.65 14.16 10.98
N ILE A 134 12.27 14.40 9.72
CA ILE A 134 11.09 15.20 9.36
C ILE A 134 9.89 14.36 8.91
N SER A 135 10.01 13.04 8.80
CA SER A 135 8.90 12.21 8.31
C SER A 135 8.87 10.80 8.89
N LYS A 136 7.63 10.30 9.04
CA LYS A 136 7.29 8.99 9.61
C LYS A 136 6.22 8.30 8.76
N ILE A 137 6.19 6.97 8.77
CA ILE A 137 5.16 6.13 8.13
C ILE A 137 4.16 5.72 9.21
N ILE A 138 2.91 6.09 9.02
CA ILE A 138 1.77 5.53 9.76
C ILE A 138 1.31 4.27 9.03
N ILE A 139 1.14 3.18 9.79
CA ILE A 139 0.64 1.91 9.26
C ILE A 139 -0.45 1.37 10.15
N PHE A 140 -1.62 1.08 9.57
CA PHE A 140 -2.72 0.44 10.28
C PHE A 140 -3.63 -0.34 9.33
N GLY A 141 -4.32 -1.35 9.88
CA GLY A 141 -5.43 -2.02 9.20
C GLY A 141 -6.76 -1.34 9.51
N THR A 142 -7.66 -1.28 8.53
CA THR A 142 -9.07 -0.88 8.67
C THR A 142 -9.97 -1.79 7.84
N GLU A 143 -11.29 -1.69 8.04
CA GLU A 143 -12.30 -2.36 7.23
C GLU A 143 -13.22 -1.32 6.58
N ILE A 144 -13.52 -1.53 5.30
CA ILE A 144 -14.39 -0.68 4.50
C ILE A 144 -15.60 -1.51 4.09
N GLN A 145 -16.79 -1.00 4.40
CA GLN A 145 -18.03 -1.61 3.92
C GLN A 145 -18.26 -1.18 2.47
N SER A 146 -18.32 -2.16 1.56
CA SER A 146 -18.61 -1.96 0.15
C SER A 146 -19.90 -2.68 -0.25
N LYS A 147 -20.41 -2.40 -1.46
CA LYS A 147 -21.60 -3.09 -1.98
C LYS A 147 -21.38 -4.60 -2.13
N ASP A 148 -20.14 -5.01 -2.36
CA ASP A 148 -19.74 -6.39 -2.64
C ASP A 148 -19.25 -7.12 -1.38
N GLY A 149 -19.37 -6.49 -0.21
CA GLY A 149 -18.95 -7.03 1.09
C GLY A 149 -17.87 -6.19 1.78
N THR A 150 -17.32 -6.74 2.86
CA THR A 150 -16.25 -6.11 3.63
C THR A 150 -14.93 -6.20 2.87
N VAL A 151 -14.26 -5.06 2.68
CA VAL A 151 -12.89 -4.99 2.19
C VAL A 151 -11.98 -4.63 3.34
N TYR A 152 -10.95 -5.45 3.57
CA TYR A 152 -9.91 -5.13 4.53
C TYR A 152 -8.84 -4.29 3.84
N GLN A 153 -8.32 -3.27 4.51
CA GLN A 153 -7.34 -2.36 3.93
C GLN A 153 -6.19 -2.14 4.91
N LEU A 154 -4.97 -2.36 4.45
CA LEU A 154 -3.76 -1.88 5.11
C LEU A 154 -3.38 -0.53 4.50
N VAL A 155 -3.32 0.49 5.35
CA VAL A 155 -2.96 1.85 4.98
C VAL A 155 -1.50 2.08 5.31
N LEU A 156 -0.72 2.57 4.35
CA LEU A 156 0.63 3.07 4.55
C LEU A 156 0.61 4.56 4.17
N LYS A 157 0.87 5.44 5.14
CA LYS A 157 0.83 6.89 4.92
C LYS A 157 2.08 7.56 5.44
N VAL A 158 2.71 8.38 4.62
CA VAL A 158 3.86 9.20 5.03
C VAL A 158 3.37 10.55 5.52
N VAL A 159 3.72 10.90 6.76
CA VAL A 159 3.35 12.18 7.39
C VAL A 159 4.58 12.91 7.90
N SER A 160 4.42 14.20 8.18
CA SER A 160 5.44 15.00 8.86
C SER A 160 5.65 14.51 10.30
N THR A 161 6.84 14.68 10.85
CA THR A 161 7.09 14.43 12.28
C THR A 161 6.38 15.46 13.16
N ASP A 162 6.24 16.69 12.66
CA ASP A 162 5.75 17.87 13.38
C ASP A 162 4.21 17.99 13.45
N GLU A 163 3.50 17.01 12.86
CA GLU A 163 2.05 16.80 12.99
C GLU A 163 1.73 15.69 13.99
#